data_AF-A0A6I6HGC2-F1
#
_entry.id   AF-A0A6I6HGC2-F1
#
_cell.length_a   1.000
_cell.length_b   1.000
_cell.length_c   1.000
_cell.angle_alpha   90.00
_cell.angle_beta   90.00
_cell.angle_gamma   90.00
#
_symmetry.space_group_name_H-M   'P 1'
#
loop_
_entity.id
_entity.type
_entity.pdbx_description
1 polymer ?
#
loop_
_entity_poly.entity_id
_entity_poly.type
_entity_poly.pdbx_seq_one_letter_code
_entity_poly.pdbx_strand_id
1 'polypeptide(L)' 'MNHLLGKDAAVAMLRELLHEAEFGSLSCMALRIFRSDGVAEDFVVGGTAQQQAGVWAELQPELGQQ' A
#
# COMPACT_ATOMS: atom_id res chain seq x y z
N MET A 1 10.89 4.54 -14.13
CA MET A 1 9.80 4.92 -15.05
C MET A 1 8.59 5.27 -14.21
N ASN A 2 8.27 6.55 -14.04
CA ASN A 2 7.05 6.98 -13.36
C ASN A 2 5.87 6.78 -14.32
N HIS A 3 5.26 5.60 -14.29
CA HIS A 3 3.96 5.39 -14.92
C HIS A 3 2.93 6.11 -14.06
N LEU A 4 2.62 7.38 -14.41
CA LEU A 4 1.38 8.01 -13.98
C LEU A 4 0.24 7.18 -14.57
N LEU A 5 -0.25 6.20 -13.80
CA LEU A 5 -1.43 5.44 -14.17
C LEU A 5 -2.60 6.42 -14.25
N GLY A 6 -3.24 6.49 -15.42
CA GLY A 6 -4.53 7.16 -15.52
C GLY A 6 -5.53 6.57 -14.53
N LYS A 7 -6.54 7.33 -14.14
CA LYS A 7 -7.55 6.92 -13.16
C LYS A 7 -8.10 5.50 -13.41
N ASP A 8 -8.37 5.16 -14.67
CA ASP A 8 -8.93 3.85 -15.05
C ASP A 8 -7.94 2.71 -14.80
N ALA A 9 -6.64 2.94 -15.04
CA ALA A 9 -5.60 1.96 -14.77
C ALA A 9 -5.36 1.78 -13.26
N ALA A 10 -5.46 2.86 -12.47
CA ALA A 10 -5.43 2.77 -11.01
C ALA A 10 -6.62 1.96 -10.47
N VAL A 11 -7.82 2.16 -11.01
CA VAL A 11 -9.02 1.38 -10.63
C VAL A 11 -8.87 -0.09 -11.01
N ALA A 12 -8.33 -0.40 -12.20
CA ALA A 12 -8.07 -1.77 -12.62
C ALA A 12 -7.10 -2.48 -11.67
N MET A 13 -5.98 -1.82 -11.33
CA MET A 13 -5.00 -2.35 -10.39
C MET A 13 -5.59 -2.60 -9.00
N LEU A 14 -6.42 -1.68 -8.48
CA LEU A 14 -7.09 -1.88 -7.18
C LEU A 14 -8.04 -3.09 -7.21
N ARG A 15 -8.70 -3.37 -8.34
CA ARG A 15 -9.55 -4.56 -8.49
C ARG A 15 -8.73 -5.85 -8.54
N GLU A 16 -7.57 -5.83 -9.17
CA GLU A 16 -6.65 -6.97 -9.19
C GLU A 16 -6.10 -7.27 -7.78
N LEU A 17 -5.70 -6.22 -7.04
CA LEU A 17 -5.26 -6.37 -5.64
C LEU A 17 -6.38 -6.92 -4.75
N LEU A 18 -7.62 -6.48 -4.96
CA LEU A 18 -8.77 -7.04 -4.25
C LEU A 18 -8.94 -8.53 -4.56
N HIS A 19 -8.89 -8.92 -5.84
CA HIS A 19 -8.99 -10.32 -6.23
C HIS A 19 -7.90 -11.18 -5.60
N GLU A 20 -6.66 -10.70 -5.60
CA GLU A 20 -5.52 -11.40 -4.98
C GLU A 20 -5.61 -11.46 -3.45
N ALA A 21 -6.23 -10.47 -2.80
CA ALA A 21 -6.48 -10.50 -1.36
C ALA A 21 -7.63 -11.45 -0.97
N GLU A 22 -8.65 -11.58 -1.82
CA GLU A 22 -9.80 -12.45 -1.58
C GLU A 22 -9.52 -13.92 -1.91
N PHE A 23 -8.78 -14.18 -2.98
CA PHE A 23 -8.62 -15.52 -3.57
C PHE A 23 -7.17 -15.93 -3.84
N GLY A 24 -6.22 -15.01 -3.67
CA GLY A 24 -4.83 -15.17 -4.09
C GLY A 24 -3.83 -15.19 -2.94
N SER A 25 -2.59 -14.83 -3.27
CA SER A 25 -1.40 -15.04 -2.42
C SER A 25 -1.05 -13.88 -1.49
N LEU A 26 -1.81 -12.79 -1.53
CA LEU A 26 -1.53 -11.58 -0.75
C LEU A 26 -2.01 -11.72 0.70
N SER A 27 -1.10 -12.14 1.58
CA SER A 27 -1.40 -12.32 3.00
C SER A 27 -1.27 -11.03 3.82
N CYS A 28 -0.33 -10.14 3.50
CA CYS A 28 -0.07 -8.88 4.21
C CYS A 28 0.26 -7.78 3.19
N MET A 29 -0.34 -6.61 3.34
CA MET A 29 -0.18 -5.50 2.39
C MET A 29 0.02 -4.18 3.11
N ALA A 30 0.82 -3.30 2.51
CA ALA A 30 0.96 -1.90 2.88
C ALA A 30 0.39 -0.99 1.79
N LEU A 31 -0.37 0.02 2.17
CA LEU A 31 -0.92 1.04 1.29
C LEU A 31 -0.60 2.42 1.85
N ARG A 32 -0.04 3.31 1.02
CA ARG A 32 0.10 4.74 1.32
C ARG A 32 -0.92 5.53 0.51
N ILE A 33 -1.81 6.24 1.19
CA ILE A 33 -2.85 7.05 0.57
C ILE A 33 -2.51 8.53 0.75
N PHE A 34 -2.30 9.23 -0.37
CA PHE A 34 -2.14 10.68 -0.37
C PHE A 34 -3.51 11.34 -0.55
N ARG A 35 -3.94 12.06 0.47
CA ARG A 35 -5.20 12.80 0.49
C ARG A 35 -5.05 14.15 -0.21
N SER A 36 -6.18 14.70 -0.63
CA SER A 36 -6.23 16.01 -1.30
C SER A 36 -5.83 17.19 -0.40
N ASP A 37 -5.83 17.00 0.93
CA ASP A 37 -5.35 17.96 1.91
C ASP A 37 -3.82 17.90 2.12
N GLY A 38 -3.11 17.06 1.36
CA GLY A 38 -1.66 16.92 1.41
C GLY A 38 -1.17 15.95 2.49
N VAL A 39 -2.07 15.31 3.23
CA VAL A 39 -1.71 14.30 4.24
C VAL A 39 -1.48 12.95 3.56
N ALA A 40 -0.41 12.26 3.95
CA ALA A 40 -0.20 10.86 3.61
C ALA A 40 -0.57 9.98 4.80
N GLU A 41 -1.39 8.95 4.55
CA GLU A 41 -1.77 7.96 5.56
C GLU A 41 -1.31 6.58 5.12
N ASP A 42 -0.61 5.89 6.02
CA ASP A 42 -0.16 4.51 5.81
C ASP A 42 -1.10 3.53 6.47
N PHE A 43 -1.41 2.46 5.75
CA PHE A 43 -2.23 1.35 6.21
C PHE A 43 -1.46 0.05 6.03
N VAL A 44 -1.42 -0.78 7.07
CA VAL A 44 -0.94 -2.16 6.97
C VAL A 44 -2.10 -3.06 7.31
N VAL A 45 -2.46 -3.96 6.38
CA VAL A 45 -3.64 -4.82 6.48
C VAL A 45 -3.29 -6.27 6.18
N GLY A 46 -4.05 -7.19 6.77
CA GLY A 46 -3.79 -8.63 6.67
C GLY A 46 -2.57 -9.07 7.52
N GLY A 47 -2.16 -10.32 7.35
CA GLY A 47 -0.97 -10.89 7.97
C GLY A 47 -1.11 -11.15 9.46
N THR A 48 -0.06 -11.74 10.04
CA THR A 48 0.11 -11.85 11.49
C THR A 48 0.68 -10.54 12.06
N ALA A 49 0.54 -10.32 13.37
CA ALA A 49 1.11 -9.14 14.04
C ALA A 49 2.63 -8.99 13.80
N GLN A 50 3.37 -10.09 13.69
CA GLN A 50 4.81 -10.07 13.40
C GLN A 50 5.09 -9.59 11.96
N GLN A 51 4.32 -10.06 10.98
CA GLN A 51 4.44 -9.61 9.59
C GLN A 51 4.08 -8.12 9.47
N GLN A 52 3.00 -7.69 10.13
CA GLN A 52 2.60 -6.29 10.15
C GLN A 52 3.68 -5.40 10.76
N ALA A 53 4.30 -5.81 11.86
CA ALA A 53 5.39 -5.07 12.49
C ALA A 53 6.62 -4.94 11.56
N GLY A 54 6.95 -6.00 10.82
CA GLY A 54 8.02 -5.97 9.82
C GLY A 54 7.73 -4.98 8.68
N VAL A 55 6.51 -5.03 8.12
CA VAL A 55 6.06 -4.10 7.08
C VAL A 55 6.05 -2.65 7.58
N TRP A 56 5.60 -2.42 8.82
CA TRP A 56 5.63 -1.08 9.42
C TRP A 56 7.05 -0.53 9.56
N ALA A 57 8.03 -1.38 9.92
CA ALA A 57 9.42 -0.98 9.97
C ALA A 57 9.97 -0.60 8.58
N GLU A 58 9.53 -1.30 7.53
CA GLU A 58 9.91 -1.01 6.14
C GLU A 58 9.26 0.25 5.56
N LEU A 59 8.09 0.66 6.07
CA LEU A 59 7.41 1.89 5.66
C LEU A 59 8.04 3.18 6.24
N GLN A 60 8.96 3.04 7.19
CA GLN A 60 9.62 4.15 7.88
C GLN A 60 10.96 4.69 7.30
N PRO A 61 11.41 4.51 6.02
CA PRO A 61 12.83 4.78 5.76
C PRO A 61 13.26 6.24 5.64
N GLU A 62 12.39 7.26 5.46
CA GLU A 62 12.87 8.63 5.13
C GLU A 62 12.02 9.80 5.68
N LEU A 63 11.68 9.81 6.98
CA LEU A 63 11.29 11.05 7.68
C LEU A 63 12.50 11.77 8.33
N GLY A 64 13.72 11.52 7.82
CA GLY A 64 14.97 11.99 8.45
C GLY A 64 16.05 12.55 7.51
N GLN A 65 15.80 12.71 6.21
CA GLN A 65 16.72 13.39 5.29
C GLN A 65 15.98 14.13 4.16
N GLN A 66 15.21 15.17 4.51
CA GLN A 66 14.98 16.34 3.65
C GLN A 66 14.86 17.58 4.52
#